data_AF-A0A1S3K9V9-F1
#
_entry.id   AF-A0A1S3K9V9-F1
#
_cell.length_a   1.000
_cell.length_b   1.000
_cell.length_c   1.000
_cell.angle_alpha   90.00
_cell.angle_beta   90.00
_cell.angle_gamma   90.00
#
_symmetry.space_group_name_H-M   'P 1'
#
loop_
_entity.id
_entity.type
_entity.pdbx_description
1 polymer ?
#
loop_
_entity_poly.entity_id
_entity_poly.type
_entity_poly.pdbx_seq_one_letter_code
_entity_poly.pdbx_strand_id
1 'polypeptide(L)'
;MLQQILRDMYIEPELLAELSEEQKQILFCKMREEQVKKWKEKEAVLEEEEKKKPRKPRKPGSKKVNFLQGKDGNDWVWVMGEHPDDKTIEQIIEEETIAKAAKLAEQEAEELRRKEEEEIKLKMKEEQERLEKKLQEEEAEMKRKQEEAALYQSLKEARLAAEKLEAEKVKIEKEEKAKLAELKPPASNGFLSPGGYATCSYGDPFDTPDTSAKAQINQKQSEEKAKKMRERRSSELYMSFREARKKFEKMAEESGKVLEAEWEEQEKKAKEAEKDMREIARRAREEHRRSTMSLTHEVIDAFTHSLQQQSIADAPPVPDKNTAPSTNNNLPPTKKSRPPRPMCKNDVIEWFKNVERIKGSGIDPLTGKTAEWFHGVISRQDAEDLLRGQKVGTYLVRVSEKVWGYTISYKAIERCKHFLIDTLNDGTYQFFGSNQLVHKNLADMIEFHKTKPISGIGKELLLHPCKQKSDPPDYAELFQEEDRITTFL
;
A
#
# COMPACT_ATOMS: atom_id res chain seq x y z
N MET A 1 -34.97 -30.42 56.82
CA MET A 1 -34.73 -29.17 56.05
C MET A 1 -33.47 -29.26 55.19
N LEU A 2 -32.24 -29.17 55.74
CA LEU A 2 -30.98 -29.13 54.95
C LEU A 2 -30.85 -30.24 53.88
N GLN A 3 -31.17 -31.50 54.21
CA GLN A 3 -31.12 -32.61 53.24
C GLN A 3 -32.15 -32.52 52.09
N GLN A 4 -33.18 -31.69 52.19
CA GLN A 4 -34.11 -31.39 51.09
C GLN A 4 -33.47 -30.34 50.17
N ILE A 5 -32.99 -29.24 50.75
CA ILE A 5 -32.29 -28.15 50.04
C ILE A 5 -31.07 -28.67 49.26
N LEU A 6 -30.30 -29.62 49.82
CA LEU A 6 -29.15 -30.22 49.12
C LEU A 6 -29.54 -31.20 47.99
N ARG A 7 -30.73 -31.81 48.06
CA ARG A 7 -31.27 -32.62 46.96
C ARG A 7 -31.72 -31.72 45.82
N ASP A 8 -32.60 -30.78 46.14
CA ASP A 8 -33.31 -29.93 45.17
C ASP A 8 -32.46 -28.72 44.70
N MET A 9 -31.34 -28.45 45.37
CA MET A 9 -30.44 -27.30 45.14
C MET A 9 -31.12 -25.92 45.29
N TYR A 10 -32.26 -25.86 45.97
CA TYR A 10 -33.09 -24.67 46.11
C TYR A 10 -33.46 -24.42 47.59
N ILE A 11 -33.50 -23.16 47.98
CA ILE A 11 -34.00 -22.68 49.29
C ILE A 11 -34.93 -21.49 49.05
N GLU A 12 -36.05 -21.46 49.77
CA GLU A 12 -37.02 -20.37 49.69
C GLU A 12 -36.43 -19.09 50.31
N PRO A 13 -36.66 -17.89 49.70
CA PRO A 13 -36.03 -16.65 50.16
C PRO A 13 -36.36 -16.27 51.61
N GLU A 14 -37.56 -16.59 52.09
CA GLU A 14 -38.01 -16.31 53.46
C GLU A 14 -37.24 -17.17 54.46
N LEU A 15 -37.19 -18.49 54.23
CA LEU A 15 -36.37 -19.42 55.02
C LEU A 15 -34.87 -19.09 54.98
N LEU A 16 -34.37 -18.57 53.85
CA LEU A 16 -32.98 -18.12 53.76
C LEU A 16 -32.76 -16.84 54.59
N ALA A 17 -33.71 -15.91 54.64
CA ALA A 17 -33.60 -14.67 55.41
C ALA A 17 -33.58 -14.93 56.93
N GLU A 18 -34.36 -15.90 57.41
CA GLU A 18 -34.46 -16.30 58.82
C GLU A 18 -33.21 -17.01 59.37
N LEU A 19 -32.36 -17.60 58.50
CA LEU A 19 -31.11 -18.24 58.94
C LEU A 19 -30.08 -17.21 59.41
N SER A 20 -29.33 -17.57 60.47
CA SER A 20 -28.18 -16.75 60.92
C SER A 20 -27.09 -16.72 59.84
N GLU A 21 -26.22 -15.70 59.87
CA GLU A 21 -25.17 -15.55 58.85
C GLU A 21 -24.18 -16.74 58.84
N GLU A 22 -23.90 -17.31 60.01
CA GLU A 22 -23.13 -18.54 60.15
C GLU A 22 -23.84 -19.75 59.51
N GLN A 23 -25.15 -19.88 59.72
CA GLN A 23 -25.95 -20.96 59.12
C GLN A 23 -26.05 -20.82 57.59
N LYS A 24 -26.17 -19.60 57.07
CA LYS A 24 -26.12 -19.30 55.63
C LYS A 24 -24.77 -19.71 55.04
N GLN A 25 -23.67 -19.35 55.68
CA GLN A 25 -22.32 -19.71 55.22
C GLN A 25 -22.10 -21.24 55.20
N ILE A 26 -22.53 -21.95 56.25
CA ILE A 26 -22.47 -23.41 56.31
C ILE A 26 -23.35 -24.05 55.21
N LEU A 27 -24.55 -23.52 54.99
CA LEU A 27 -25.45 -23.96 53.93
C LEU A 27 -24.83 -23.79 52.54
N PHE A 28 -24.27 -22.63 52.22
CA PHE A 28 -23.64 -22.37 50.92
C PHE A 28 -22.42 -23.25 50.69
N CYS A 29 -21.59 -23.49 51.70
CA CYS A 29 -20.50 -24.47 51.62
C CYS A 29 -21.03 -25.88 51.27
N LYS A 30 -22.08 -26.35 51.96
CA LYS A 30 -22.67 -27.68 51.71
C LYS A 30 -23.35 -27.78 50.34
N MET A 31 -24.04 -26.72 49.90
CA MET A 31 -24.60 -26.66 48.54
C MET A 31 -23.48 -26.68 47.48
N ARG A 32 -22.36 -26.01 47.73
CA ARG A 32 -21.22 -26.00 46.80
C ARG A 32 -20.52 -27.36 46.72
N GLU A 33 -20.35 -28.05 47.85
CA GLU A 33 -19.85 -29.42 47.89
C GLU A 33 -20.72 -30.37 47.03
N GLU A 34 -22.05 -30.31 47.18
CA GLU A 34 -22.98 -31.14 46.41
C GLU A 34 -23.01 -30.77 44.91
N GLN A 35 -22.87 -29.49 44.54
CA GLN A 35 -22.67 -29.10 43.12
C GLN A 35 -21.42 -29.76 42.52
N VAL A 36 -20.29 -29.71 43.22
CA VAL A 36 -19.02 -30.29 42.77
C VAL A 36 -19.13 -31.82 42.67
N LYS A 37 -19.82 -32.46 43.62
CA LYS A 37 -20.07 -33.91 43.62
C LYS A 37 -20.95 -34.33 42.44
N LYS A 38 -22.13 -33.71 42.26
CA LYS A 38 -23.05 -33.99 41.13
C LYS A 38 -22.38 -33.74 39.78
N TRP A 39 -21.51 -32.73 39.67
CA TRP A 39 -20.71 -32.49 38.47
C TRP A 39 -19.71 -33.62 38.20
N LYS A 40 -18.91 -34.03 39.21
CA LYS A 40 -17.96 -35.15 39.08
C LYS A 40 -18.64 -36.47 38.73
N GLU A 41 -19.79 -36.77 39.34
CA GLU A 41 -20.58 -37.97 39.02
C GLU A 41 -21.06 -37.93 37.55
N LYS A 42 -21.49 -36.77 37.05
CA LYS A 42 -21.91 -36.60 35.65
C LYS A 42 -20.74 -36.72 34.67
N GLU A 43 -19.58 -36.14 34.96
CA GLU A 43 -18.36 -36.30 34.16
C GLU A 43 -17.94 -37.78 34.07
N ALA A 44 -17.94 -38.50 35.19
CA ALA A 44 -17.59 -39.93 35.21
C ALA A 44 -18.58 -40.79 34.40
N VAL A 45 -19.87 -40.48 34.45
CA VAL A 45 -20.88 -41.15 33.59
C VAL A 45 -20.63 -40.86 32.11
N LEU A 46 -20.34 -39.61 31.75
CA LEU A 46 -20.02 -39.24 30.36
C LEU A 46 -18.75 -39.94 29.86
N GLU A 47 -17.69 -40.02 30.69
CA GLU A 47 -16.45 -40.70 30.38
C GLU A 47 -16.67 -42.21 30.13
N GLU A 48 -17.50 -42.85 30.96
CA GLU A 48 -17.90 -44.25 30.78
C GLU A 48 -18.80 -44.47 29.55
N GLU A 49 -19.66 -43.52 29.21
CA GLU A 49 -20.43 -43.56 27.95
C GLU A 49 -19.53 -43.35 26.72
N GLU A 50 -18.50 -42.51 26.80
CA GLU A 50 -17.52 -42.36 25.72
C GLU A 50 -16.72 -43.64 25.49
N LYS A 51 -16.26 -44.30 26.55
CA LYS A 51 -15.56 -45.60 26.47
C LYS A 51 -16.43 -46.70 25.83
N LYS A 52 -17.76 -46.63 25.99
CA LYS A 52 -18.72 -47.62 25.47
C LYS A 52 -19.15 -47.38 24.01
N LYS A 53 -18.85 -46.22 23.42
CA LYS A 53 -19.21 -45.92 22.01
C LYS A 53 -18.33 -46.75 21.04
N PRO A 54 -18.92 -47.62 20.20
CA PRO A 54 -18.13 -48.43 19.27
C PRO A 54 -17.44 -47.55 18.21
N ARG A 55 -16.12 -47.71 18.06
CA ARG A 55 -15.32 -46.99 17.07
C ARG A 55 -15.77 -47.36 15.65
N LYS A 56 -16.42 -46.41 14.95
CA LYS A 56 -16.89 -46.61 13.57
C LYS A 56 -15.73 -47.00 12.63
N PRO A 57 -15.93 -47.96 11.70
CA PRO A 57 -14.90 -48.32 10.73
C PRO A 57 -14.57 -47.11 9.83
N ARG A 58 -13.27 -46.90 9.58
CA ARG A 58 -12.77 -45.70 8.88
C ARG A 58 -12.90 -45.86 7.36
N LYS A 59 -13.29 -44.80 6.66
CA LYS A 59 -13.35 -44.78 5.19
C LYS A 59 -11.94 -44.88 4.59
N PRO A 60 -11.75 -45.62 3.47
CA PRO A 60 -10.46 -45.64 2.77
C PRO A 60 -10.11 -44.23 2.26
N GLY A 61 -8.86 -43.80 2.47
CA GLY A 61 -8.35 -42.50 2.01
C GLY A 61 -8.19 -41.40 3.08
N SER A 62 -8.58 -41.62 4.35
CA SER A 62 -8.31 -40.63 5.41
C SER A 62 -6.81 -40.55 5.73
N LYS A 63 -6.19 -39.38 5.55
CA LYS A 63 -4.78 -39.14 5.92
C LYS A 63 -4.55 -39.48 7.41
N LYS A 64 -3.54 -40.30 7.69
CA LYS A 64 -3.15 -40.70 9.05
C LYS A 64 -2.12 -39.71 9.58
N VAL A 65 -2.48 -38.93 10.61
CA VAL A 65 -1.50 -38.23 11.43
C VAL A 65 -0.92 -39.26 12.41
N ASN A 66 0.38 -39.53 12.31
CA ASN A 66 1.13 -40.21 13.35
C ASN A 66 1.84 -39.11 14.15
N PHE A 67 1.57 -39.01 15.44
CA PHE A 67 2.44 -38.26 16.33
C PHE A 67 3.72 -39.06 16.52
N LEU A 68 4.88 -38.42 16.36
CA LEU A 68 6.15 -39.02 16.80
C LEU A 68 6.13 -39.03 18.33
N GLN A 69 6.74 -40.03 18.96
CA GLN A 69 6.91 -40.05 20.41
C GLN A 69 8.33 -39.61 20.78
N GLY A 70 8.44 -38.80 21.83
CA GLY A 70 9.72 -38.41 22.44
C GLY A 70 10.38 -39.57 23.19
N LYS A 71 11.60 -39.34 23.67
CA LYS A 71 12.37 -40.33 24.46
C LYS A 71 11.71 -40.67 25.81
N ASP A 72 10.81 -39.82 26.26
CA ASP A 72 9.97 -39.91 27.44
C ASP A 72 8.63 -40.64 27.20
N GLY A 73 8.33 -41.02 25.96
CA GLY A 73 7.10 -41.74 25.58
C GLY A 73 5.87 -40.85 25.38
N ASN A 74 5.98 -39.53 25.63
CA ASN A 74 4.97 -38.54 25.31
C ASN A 74 5.03 -38.17 23.82
N ASP A 75 4.04 -37.44 23.31
CA ASP A 75 4.08 -36.90 21.95
C ASP A 75 5.23 -35.90 21.78
N TRP A 76 6.00 -36.03 20.70
CA TRP A 76 7.16 -35.21 20.39
C TRP A 76 6.73 -33.80 19.97
N VAL A 77 7.14 -32.81 20.76
CA VAL A 77 6.90 -31.39 20.52
C VAL A 77 8.22 -30.71 20.15
N TRP A 78 8.28 -30.08 18.97
CA TRP A 78 9.36 -29.15 18.62
C TRP A 78 8.93 -27.74 19.06
N VAL A 79 9.67 -27.15 20.00
CA VAL A 79 9.54 -25.74 20.37
C VAL A 79 10.56 -24.95 19.55
N MET A 80 10.07 -24.17 18.57
CA MET A 80 10.91 -23.31 17.72
C MET A 80 11.74 -22.36 18.59
N GLY A 81 13.07 -22.43 18.50
CA GLY A 81 14.00 -21.62 19.28
C GLY A 81 14.62 -22.30 20.50
N GLU A 82 14.30 -23.57 20.78
CA GLU A 82 15.00 -24.36 21.83
C GLU A 82 16.08 -25.30 21.26
N HIS A 83 16.15 -25.49 19.94
CA HIS A 83 17.20 -26.30 19.32
C HIS A 83 18.51 -25.50 19.16
N PRO A 84 19.71 -26.10 19.36
CA PRO A 84 20.99 -25.38 19.20
C PRO A 84 21.24 -24.77 17.81
N ASP A 85 20.56 -25.27 16.78
CA ASP A 85 20.64 -24.79 15.39
C ASP A 85 19.48 -23.83 15.00
N ASP A 86 18.50 -23.62 15.89
CA ASP A 86 17.40 -22.67 15.62
C ASP A 86 17.91 -21.23 15.81
N LYS A 87 17.65 -20.36 14.82
CA LYS A 87 17.97 -18.93 14.94
C LYS A 87 17.14 -18.29 16.03
N THR A 88 17.73 -17.38 16.81
CA THR A 88 16.96 -16.65 17.83
C THR A 88 15.97 -15.69 17.17
N ILE A 89 14.92 -15.30 17.90
CA ILE A 89 13.89 -14.39 17.37
C ILE A 89 14.52 -13.03 16.97
N GLU A 90 15.51 -12.58 17.73
CA GLU A 90 16.28 -11.37 17.50
C GLU A 90 17.09 -11.48 16.19
N GLN A 91 17.77 -12.60 15.97
CA GLN A 91 18.51 -12.87 14.72
C GLN A 91 17.60 -12.93 13.50
N ILE A 92 16.40 -13.50 13.63
CA ILE A 92 15.41 -13.54 12.54
C ILE A 92 14.94 -12.12 12.19
N ILE A 93 14.69 -11.28 13.20
CA ILE A 93 14.29 -9.88 13.00
C ILE A 93 15.44 -9.07 12.38
N GLU A 94 16.68 -9.28 12.82
CA GLU A 94 17.89 -8.63 12.29
C GLU A 94 18.18 -9.04 10.84
N GLU A 95 18.04 -10.32 10.49
CA GLU A 95 18.11 -10.75 9.08
C GLU A 95 17.00 -10.13 8.23
N GLU A 96 15.79 -9.97 8.78
CA GLU A 96 14.68 -9.34 8.06
C GLU A 96 14.87 -7.82 7.88
N THR A 97 15.47 -7.10 8.85
CA THR A 97 15.80 -5.68 8.71
C THR A 97 16.94 -5.46 7.73
N ILE A 98 18.00 -6.28 7.78
CA ILE A 98 19.12 -6.26 6.83
C ILE A 98 18.61 -6.55 5.41
N ALA A 99 17.75 -7.57 5.23
CA ALA A 99 17.18 -7.89 3.92
C ALA A 99 16.28 -6.77 3.37
N LYS A 100 15.51 -6.09 4.23
CA LYS A 100 14.70 -4.91 3.84
C LYS A 100 15.59 -3.72 3.45
N ALA A 101 16.64 -3.44 4.21
CA ALA A 101 17.60 -2.37 3.92
C ALA A 101 18.35 -2.61 2.61
N ALA A 102 18.87 -3.82 2.40
CA ALA A 102 19.54 -4.21 1.16
C ALA A 102 18.62 -4.08 -0.07
N LYS A 103 17.35 -4.51 0.05
CA LYS A 103 16.36 -4.38 -1.02
C LYS A 103 16.00 -2.93 -1.33
N LEU A 104 15.93 -2.05 -0.32
CA LEU A 104 15.69 -0.63 -0.53
C LEU A 104 16.88 0.03 -1.26
N ALA A 105 18.11 -0.26 -0.83
CA ALA A 105 19.32 0.21 -1.48
C ALA A 105 19.45 -0.30 -2.94
N GLU A 106 19.03 -1.53 -3.23
CA GLU A 106 18.98 -2.07 -4.59
C GLU A 106 17.99 -1.28 -5.48
N GLN A 107 16.81 -0.95 -4.95
CA GLN A 107 15.79 -0.15 -5.66
C GLN A 107 16.27 1.28 -5.93
N GLU A 108 16.88 1.94 -4.95
CA GLU A 108 17.47 3.28 -5.14
C GLU A 108 18.62 3.28 -6.15
N ALA A 109 19.48 2.25 -6.10
CA ALA A 109 20.55 2.07 -7.09
C ALA A 109 20.00 1.77 -8.49
N GLU A 110 18.88 1.05 -8.63
CA GLU A 110 18.22 0.81 -9.91
C GLU A 110 17.56 2.08 -10.45
N GLU A 111 16.93 2.89 -9.61
CA GLU A 111 16.41 4.21 -9.99
C GLU A 111 17.50 5.16 -10.48
N LEU A 112 18.68 5.15 -9.82
CA LEU A 112 19.84 5.93 -10.25
C LEU A 112 20.36 5.44 -11.61
N ARG A 113 20.54 4.13 -11.79
CA ARG A 113 20.92 3.56 -13.10
C ARG A 113 19.93 3.93 -14.20
N ARG A 114 18.61 3.85 -13.94
CA ARG A 114 17.57 4.22 -14.91
C ARG A 114 17.67 5.70 -15.31
N LYS A 115 17.91 6.60 -14.34
CA LYS A 115 18.11 8.03 -14.60
C LYS A 115 19.40 8.29 -15.41
N GLU A 116 20.50 7.62 -15.08
CA GLU A 116 21.75 7.70 -15.85
C GLU A 116 21.58 7.17 -17.29
N GLU A 117 20.88 6.05 -17.48
CA GLU A 117 20.57 5.48 -18.80
C GLU A 117 19.66 6.40 -19.63
N GLU A 118 18.63 7.01 -19.01
CA GLU A 118 17.77 8.01 -19.63
C GLU A 118 18.57 9.25 -20.07
N GLU A 119 19.50 9.74 -19.24
CA GLU A 119 20.37 10.88 -19.57
C GLU A 119 21.36 10.54 -20.70
N ILE A 120 21.98 9.36 -20.67
CA ILE A 120 22.84 8.85 -21.75
C ILE A 120 22.05 8.72 -23.05
N LYS A 121 20.82 8.20 -22.99
CA LYS A 121 19.94 8.04 -24.15
C LYS A 121 19.52 9.38 -24.75
N LEU A 122 19.25 10.39 -23.91
CA LEU A 122 18.99 11.76 -24.36
C LEU A 122 20.20 12.33 -25.09
N LYS A 123 21.39 12.27 -24.49
CA LYS A 123 22.66 12.73 -25.12
C LYS A 123 22.97 12.02 -26.44
N MET A 124 22.70 10.71 -26.52
CA MET A 124 22.84 9.93 -27.75
C MET A 124 21.86 10.40 -28.84
N LYS A 125 20.60 10.70 -28.48
CA LYS A 125 19.60 11.22 -29.41
C LYS A 125 19.93 12.64 -29.89
N GLU A 126 20.39 13.51 -29.00
CA GLU A 126 20.85 14.87 -29.34
C GLU A 126 22.02 14.85 -30.33
N GLU A 127 23.02 13.97 -30.13
CA GLU A 127 24.11 13.82 -31.10
C GLU A 127 23.67 13.16 -32.41
N GLN A 128 22.67 12.26 -32.40
CA GLN A 128 22.06 11.73 -33.63
C GLN A 128 21.36 12.82 -34.44
N GLU A 129 20.44 13.59 -33.82
CA GLU A 129 19.74 14.70 -34.49
C GLU A 129 20.73 15.76 -35.02
N ARG A 130 21.81 16.02 -34.27
CA ARG A 130 22.91 16.89 -34.71
C ARG A 130 23.67 16.36 -35.92
N LEU A 131 23.82 15.04 -36.03
CA LEU A 131 24.48 14.40 -37.17
C LEU A 131 23.58 14.40 -38.40
N GLU A 132 22.29 14.10 -38.23
CA GLU A 132 21.27 14.16 -39.28
C GLU A 132 21.14 15.58 -39.85
N LYS A 133 21.10 16.60 -38.97
CA LYS A 133 21.05 18.00 -39.41
C LYS A 133 22.26 18.40 -40.26
N LYS A 134 23.47 17.96 -39.89
CA LYS A 134 24.68 18.20 -40.70
C LYS A 134 24.58 17.51 -42.06
N LEU A 135 24.10 16.27 -42.10
CA LEU A 135 23.91 15.54 -43.35
C LEU A 135 22.92 16.26 -44.27
N GLN A 136 21.82 16.80 -43.73
CA GLN A 136 20.86 17.63 -44.47
C GLN A 136 21.46 18.96 -44.95
N GLU A 137 22.29 19.61 -44.14
CA GLU A 137 23.01 20.85 -44.52
C GLU A 137 24.00 20.58 -45.66
N GLU A 138 24.76 19.48 -45.60
CA GLU A 138 25.69 19.02 -46.65
C GLU A 138 24.93 18.63 -47.93
N GLU A 139 23.83 17.89 -47.83
CA GLU A 139 22.98 17.52 -48.97
C GLU A 139 22.37 18.75 -49.65
N ALA A 140 21.86 19.72 -48.87
CA ALA A 140 21.34 20.97 -49.39
C ALA A 140 22.44 21.86 -50.01
N GLU A 141 23.67 21.83 -49.50
CA GLU A 141 24.81 22.48 -50.16
C GLU A 141 25.18 21.81 -51.48
N MET A 142 25.23 20.48 -51.52
CA MET A 142 25.47 19.72 -52.75
C MET A 142 24.37 19.96 -53.80
N LYS A 143 23.11 20.01 -53.38
CA LYS A 143 21.98 20.34 -54.27
C LYS A 143 22.07 21.76 -54.82
N ARG A 144 22.38 22.76 -53.99
CA ARG A 144 22.59 24.15 -54.44
C ARG A 144 23.73 24.24 -55.48
N LYS A 145 24.84 23.53 -55.26
CA LYS A 145 25.95 23.46 -56.23
C LYS A 145 25.55 22.78 -57.55
N GLN A 146 24.69 21.76 -57.51
CA GLN A 146 24.14 21.13 -58.71
C GLN A 146 23.18 22.06 -59.46
N GLU A 147 22.31 22.78 -58.75
CA GLU A 147 21.40 23.79 -59.32
C GLU A 147 22.17 24.95 -59.95
N GLU A 148 23.22 25.45 -59.30
CA GLU A 148 24.12 26.49 -59.83
C GLU A 148 24.87 26.02 -61.09
N ALA A 149 25.38 24.78 -61.10
CA ALA A 149 26.03 24.19 -62.27
C ALA A 149 25.05 24.01 -63.44
N ALA A 150 23.81 23.59 -63.18
CA ALA A 150 22.77 23.46 -64.20
C ALA A 150 22.35 24.83 -64.77
N LEU A 151 22.23 25.86 -63.92
CA LEU A 151 21.98 27.23 -64.33
C LEU A 151 23.10 27.74 -65.25
N TYR A 152 24.36 27.52 -64.87
CA TYR A 152 25.53 27.91 -65.67
C TYR A 152 25.56 27.21 -67.03
N GLN A 153 25.21 25.92 -67.09
CA GLN A 153 25.11 25.16 -68.33
C GLN A 153 23.99 25.71 -69.25
N SER A 154 22.80 25.96 -68.70
CA SER A 154 21.68 26.57 -69.44
C SER A 154 22.02 27.97 -69.97
N LEU A 155 22.70 28.80 -69.16
CA LEU A 155 23.18 30.13 -69.57
C LEU A 155 24.18 30.05 -70.73
N LYS A 156 25.07 29.06 -70.70
CA LYS A 156 26.04 28.79 -71.78
C LYS A 156 25.33 28.38 -73.07
N GLU A 157 24.32 27.51 -72.99
CA GLU A 157 23.51 27.07 -74.13
C GLU A 157 22.70 28.23 -74.73
N ALA A 158 22.07 29.07 -73.89
CA ALA A 158 21.33 30.25 -74.32
C ALA A 158 22.21 31.28 -75.03
N ARG A 159 23.44 31.52 -74.54
CA ARG A 159 24.42 32.40 -75.19
C ARG A 159 24.81 31.88 -76.58
N LEU A 160 25.04 30.57 -76.70
CA LEU A 160 25.41 29.91 -77.96
C LEU A 160 24.24 29.89 -78.97
N ALA A 161 23.00 29.80 -78.48
CA ALA A 161 21.80 29.97 -79.29
C ALA A 161 21.61 31.41 -79.78
N ALA A 162 21.84 32.41 -78.91
CA ALA A 162 21.80 33.83 -79.29
C ALA A 162 22.85 34.16 -80.36
N GLU A 163 24.08 33.69 -80.21
CA GLU A 163 25.15 33.84 -81.21
C GLU A 163 24.80 33.20 -82.56
N LYS A 164 24.18 32.01 -82.56
CA LYS A 164 23.65 31.37 -83.78
C LYS A 164 22.56 32.21 -84.44
N LEU A 165 21.64 32.76 -83.66
CA LEU A 165 20.52 33.56 -84.15
C LEU A 165 20.96 34.94 -84.65
N GLU A 166 21.98 35.54 -84.04
CA GLU A 166 22.68 36.72 -84.58
C GLU A 166 23.43 36.40 -85.87
N ALA A 167 24.15 35.27 -85.93
CA ALA A 167 24.82 34.83 -87.16
C ALA A 167 23.81 34.52 -88.30
N GLU A 168 22.63 34.01 -87.97
CA GLU A 168 21.51 33.82 -88.92
C GLU A 168 20.91 35.15 -89.37
N LYS A 169 20.64 36.09 -88.46
CA LYS A 169 20.24 37.46 -88.81
C LYS A 169 21.25 38.13 -89.73
N VAL A 170 22.54 38.02 -89.44
CA VAL A 170 23.63 38.58 -90.27
C VAL A 170 23.73 37.86 -91.63
N LYS A 171 23.37 36.57 -91.72
CA LYS A 171 23.24 35.88 -93.03
C LYS A 171 22.05 36.41 -93.81
N ILE A 172 20.88 36.52 -93.19
CA ILE A 172 19.67 37.07 -93.81
C ILE A 172 19.91 38.51 -94.27
N GLU A 173 20.53 39.36 -93.45
CA GLU A 173 20.91 40.72 -93.81
C GLU A 173 21.92 40.76 -94.96
N LYS A 174 22.90 39.84 -95.00
CA LYS A 174 23.83 39.71 -96.13
C LYS A 174 23.14 39.24 -97.40
N GLU A 175 22.17 38.33 -97.31
CA GLU A 175 21.38 37.85 -98.45
C GLU A 175 20.42 38.93 -98.97
N GLU A 176 19.79 39.70 -98.09
CA GLU A 176 18.97 40.85 -98.42
C GLU A 176 19.80 41.97 -99.06
N LYS A 177 20.98 42.25 -98.50
CA LYS A 177 21.96 43.21 -99.04
C LYS A 177 22.60 42.73 -100.35
N ALA A 178 22.72 41.42 -100.57
CA ALA A 178 23.14 40.85 -101.85
C ALA A 178 22.05 40.99 -102.92
N LYS A 179 20.79 40.71 -102.58
CA LYS A 179 19.63 40.98 -103.46
C LYS A 179 19.48 42.47 -103.78
N LEU A 180 19.82 43.35 -102.84
CA LEU A 180 19.86 44.80 -103.07
C LEU A 180 21.08 45.23 -103.93
N ALA A 181 22.19 44.50 -103.88
CA ALA A 181 23.39 44.75 -104.69
C ALA A 181 23.26 44.25 -106.14
N GLU A 182 22.30 43.38 -106.44
CA GLU A 182 22.02 42.85 -107.79
C GLU A 182 21.44 43.93 -108.75
N LEU A 183 21.21 45.16 -108.25
CA LEU A 183 20.65 46.30 -108.98
C LEU A 183 21.67 47.43 -109.35
N LYS A 184 22.98 47.14 -109.45
CA LYS A 184 23.95 48.08 -110.07
C LYS A 184 25.21 47.41 -110.66
N PRO A 185 25.69 47.81 -111.86
CA PRO A 185 26.87 47.20 -112.50
C PRO A 185 28.22 47.69 -111.92
N PRO A 186 29.32 46.95 -112.16
CA PRO A 186 30.59 47.09 -111.41
C PRO A 186 31.63 48.02 -112.06
N ALA A 187 32.61 48.48 -111.28
CA ALA A 187 33.79 49.20 -111.77
C ALA A 187 35.09 48.86 -110.99
N SER A 188 35.95 48.08 -111.65
CA SER A 188 37.42 48.19 -111.74
C SER A 188 38.36 48.47 -110.54
N ASN A 189 39.34 47.55 -110.41
CA ASN A 189 40.80 47.76 -110.26
C ASN A 189 41.49 48.07 -108.92
N GLY A 190 42.51 47.23 -108.63
CA GLY A 190 43.75 47.56 -107.90
C GLY A 190 43.68 47.49 -106.37
N PHE A 191 44.79 47.40 -105.61
CA PHE A 191 46.22 47.11 -105.89
C PHE A 191 46.94 46.97 -104.52
N LEU A 192 48.07 46.25 -104.45
CA LEU A 192 49.05 46.15 -103.34
C LEU A 192 48.67 45.51 -101.97
N SER A 193 49.51 44.51 -101.62
CA SER A 193 50.11 44.26 -100.30
C SER A 193 51.31 45.23 -100.13
N PRO A 194 51.79 45.70 -98.93
CA PRO A 194 52.32 44.82 -97.86
C PRO A 194 52.39 45.32 -96.38
N GLY A 195 52.59 44.37 -95.45
CA GLY A 195 53.68 44.41 -94.45
C GLY A 195 53.54 45.13 -93.08
N GLY A 196 53.88 44.40 -92.00
CA GLY A 196 54.25 44.91 -90.65
C GLY A 196 53.06 45.23 -89.71
N TYR A 197 53.14 45.10 -88.37
CA TYR A 197 54.29 44.87 -87.47
C TYR A 197 53.85 44.27 -86.09
N ALA A 198 54.85 43.98 -85.25
CA ALA A 198 54.87 43.48 -83.85
C ALA A 198 53.67 43.83 -82.91
N THR A 199 53.37 43.07 -81.84
CA THR A 199 54.29 42.55 -80.80
C THR A 199 53.91 41.19 -80.18
N CYS A 200 54.89 40.54 -79.55
CA CYS A 200 54.74 39.32 -78.75
C CYS A 200 55.01 39.65 -77.27
N SER A 201 54.32 38.99 -76.32
CA SER A 201 54.56 39.14 -74.88
C SER A 201 54.25 37.86 -74.10
N TYR A 202 55.33 37.21 -73.64
CA TYR A 202 55.46 36.31 -72.48
C TYR A 202 54.56 35.08 -72.32
N GLY A 203 55.23 33.93 -72.11
CA GLY A 203 54.83 33.02 -71.03
C GLY A 203 54.64 31.55 -71.40
N ASP A 204 55.71 30.87 -71.82
CA ASP A 204 55.78 29.40 -71.73
C ASP A 204 55.97 29.01 -70.25
N PRO A 205 55.25 27.99 -69.73
CA PRO A 205 55.95 26.95 -69.00
C PRO A 205 55.42 25.54 -69.29
N PHE A 206 56.29 24.73 -69.91
CA PHE A 206 56.88 23.47 -69.42
C PHE A 206 56.10 22.51 -68.50
N ASP A 207 56.47 21.23 -68.64
CA ASP A 207 55.75 20.02 -68.30
C ASP A 207 55.88 19.53 -66.83
N THR A 208 55.06 18.53 -66.46
CA THR A 208 55.17 17.62 -65.28
C THR A 208 54.59 18.10 -63.91
N PRO A 209 54.47 17.26 -62.84
CA PRO A 209 53.15 16.75 -62.44
C PRO A 209 52.83 16.81 -60.92
N ASP A 210 51.75 16.13 -60.52
CA ASP A 210 51.41 15.68 -59.16
C ASP A 210 50.99 16.75 -58.13
N THR A 211 49.79 17.30 -58.35
CA THR A 211 48.98 17.96 -57.29
C THR A 211 48.10 16.98 -56.50
N SER A 212 47.96 15.72 -56.93
CA SER A 212 47.07 14.74 -56.30
C SER A 212 47.68 14.14 -55.03
N ALA A 213 48.96 13.76 -55.02
CA ALA A 213 49.61 13.25 -53.82
C ALA A 213 49.74 14.33 -52.74
N LYS A 214 50.07 15.58 -53.11
CA LYS A 214 50.11 16.71 -52.15
C LYS A 214 48.73 16.99 -51.56
N ALA A 215 47.65 16.96 -52.34
CA ALA A 215 46.29 17.12 -51.83
C ALA A 215 45.91 15.98 -50.86
N GLN A 216 46.19 14.72 -51.23
CA GLN A 216 45.92 13.55 -50.39
C GLN A 216 46.75 13.53 -49.10
N ILE A 217 48.01 13.98 -49.13
CA ILE A 217 48.84 14.12 -47.92
C ILE A 217 48.28 15.21 -47.01
N ASN A 218 47.86 16.35 -47.56
CA ASN A 218 47.30 17.45 -46.77
C ASN A 218 45.93 17.07 -46.16
N GLN A 219 45.12 16.30 -46.88
CA GLN A 219 43.88 15.71 -46.38
C GLN A 219 44.13 14.68 -45.27
N LYS A 220 45.06 13.74 -45.45
CA LYS A 220 45.43 12.78 -44.39
C LYS A 220 45.96 13.49 -43.14
N GLN A 221 46.75 14.54 -43.30
CA GLN A 221 47.23 15.37 -42.18
C GLN A 221 46.11 16.18 -41.51
N SER A 222 45.08 16.62 -42.23
CA SER A 222 43.94 17.32 -41.61
C SER A 222 43.00 16.34 -40.89
N GLU A 223 42.77 15.17 -41.46
CA GLU A 223 42.02 14.05 -40.84
C GLU A 223 42.73 13.53 -39.58
N GLU A 224 44.06 13.36 -39.61
CA GLU A 224 44.85 12.94 -38.44
C GLU A 224 44.83 14.00 -37.32
N LYS A 225 44.94 15.30 -37.68
CA LYS A 225 44.76 16.40 -36.72
C LYS A 225 43.35 16.43 -36.14
N ALA A 226 42.32 16.19 -36.96
CA ALA A 226 40.93 16.13 -36.51
C ALA A 226 40.67 14.92 -35.59
N LYS A 227 41.27 13.76 -35.89
CA LYS A 227 41.24 12.57 -35.03
C LYS A 227 41.90 12.85 -33.69
N LYS A 228 43.10 13.42 -33.68
CA LYS A 228 43.83 13.78 -32.45
C LYS A 228 43.09 14.82 -31.60
N MET A 229 42.43 15.79 -32.24
CA MET A 229 41.54 16.74 -31.55
C MET A 229 40.29 16.07 -30.96
N ARG A 230 39.70 15.10 -31.67
CA ARG A 230 38.55 14.30 -31.18
C ARG A 230 38.95 13.45 -29.98
N GLU A 231 40.09 12.76 -30.06
CA GLU A 231 40.65 11.94 -28.97
C GLU A 231 40.99 12.78 -27.73
N ARG A 232 41.59 13.97 -27.92
CA ARG A 232 41.85 14.92 -26.82
C ARG A 232 40.56 15.35 -26.15
N ARG A 233 39.53 15.72 -26.93
CA ARG A 233 38.21 16.13 -26.42
C ARG A 233 37.44 14.98 -25.75
N SER A 234 37.54 13.75 -26.24
CA SER A 234 36.92 12.58 -25.59
C SER A 234 37.64 12.21 -24.29
N SER A 235 38.96 12.40 -24.20
CA SER A 235 39.73 12.22 -22.97
C SER A 235 39.38 13.29 -21.91
N GLU A 236 39.24 14.54 -22.32
CA GLU A 236 38.76 15.64 -21.46
C GLU A 236 37.34 15.37 -20.95
N LEU A 237 36.42 14.95 -21.83
CA LEU A 237 35.07 14.54 -21.44
C LEU A 237 35.09 13.37 -20.46
N TYR A 238 35.84 12.31 -20.74
CA TYR A 238 35.97 11.15 -19.86
C TYR A 238 36.52 11.50 -18.47
N MET A 239 37.53 12.38 -18.38
CA MET A 239 38.02 12.88 -17.09
C MET A 239 36.95 13.73 -16.37
N SER A 240 36.24 14.61 -17.08
CA SER A 240 35.17 15.41 -16.47
C SER A 240 34.01 14.55 -15.94
N PHE A 241 33.60 13.49 -16.65
CA PHE A 241 32.61 12.52 -16.18
C PHE A 241 33.11 11.72 -14.97
N ARG A 242 34.39 11.32 -14.96
CA ARG A 242 35.00 10.63 -13.81
C ARG A 242 35.06 11.52 -12.57
N GLU A 243 35.33 12.81 -12.72
CA GLU A 243 35.31 13.78 -11.63
C GLU A 243 33.87 14.08 -11.15
N ALA A 244 32.91 14.22 -12.07
CA ALA A 244 31.50 14.38 -11.72
C ALA A 244 30.99 13.17 -10.90
N ARG A 245 31.26 11.94 -11.36
CA ARG A 245 30.90 10.72 -10.64
C ARG A 245 31.50 10.66 -9.23
N LYS A 246 32.79 11.03 -9.07
CA LYS A 246 33.42 11.14 -7.74
C LYS A 246 32.80 12.20 -6.84
N LYS A 247 32.28 13.31 -7.40
CA LYS A 247 31.57 14.33 -6.62
C LYS A 247 30.19 13.85 -6.17
N PHE A 248 29.46 13.15 -7.04
CA PHE A 248 28.19 12.50 -6.69
C PHE A 248 28.37 11.42 -5.62
N GLU A 249 29.37 10.55 -5.77
CA GLU A 249 29.71 9.50 -4.79
C GLU A 249 29.99 10.08 -3.40
N LYS A 250 30.76 11.17 -3.33
CA LYS A 250 30.99 11.91 -2.06
C LYS A 250 29.73 12.55 -1.49
N MET A 251 28.91 13.19 -2.33
CA MET A 251 27.66 13.81 -1.89
C MET A 251 26.67 12.76 -1.36
N ALA A 252 26.65 11.56 -1.94
CA ALA A 252 25.88 10.43 -1.44
C ALA A 252 26.45 9.90 -0.10
N GLU A 253 27.77 9.75 0.02
CA GLU A 253 28.45 9.35 1.27
C GLU A 253 28.21 10.36 2.42
N GLU A 254 28.26 11.66 2.12
CA GLU A 254 27.95 12.75 3.05
C GLU A 254 26.47 12.74 3.45
N SER A 255 25.56 12.52 2.49
CA SER A 255 24.11 12.41 2.77
C SER A 255 23.77 11.18 3.62
N GLY A 256 24.45 10.05 3.37
CA GLY A 256 24.32 8.83 4.16
C GLY A 256 24.74 9.03 5.62
N LYS A 257 25.86 9.73 5.86
CA LYS A 257 26.34 10.06 7.22
C LYS A 257 25.39 10.98 7.99
N VAL A 258 24.72 11.91 7.30
CA VAL A 258 23.68 12.75 7.94
C VAL A 258 22.48 11.90 8.35
N LEU A 259 22.00 11.01 7.47
CA LEU A 259 20.88 10.12 7.76
C LEU A 259 21.19 9.13 8.90
N GLU A 260 22.41 8.60 8.94
CA GLU A 260 22.90 7.71 10.00
C GLU A 260 22.95 8.44 11.36
N ALA A 261 23.45 9.68 11.39
CA ALA A 261 23.47 10.50 12.60
C ALA A 261 22.05 10.88 13.09
N GLU A 262 21.12 11.20 12.17
CA GLU A 262 19.71 11.44 12.53
C GLU A 262 19.06 10.18 13.11
N TRP A 263 19.39 9.00 12.59
CA TRP A 263 18.92 7.72 13.11
C TRP A 263 19.49 7.40 14.49
N GLU A 264 20.80 7.63 14.72
CA GLU A 264 21.41 7.50 16.05
C GLU A 264 20.75 8.44 17.09
N GLU A 265 20.43 9.69 16.71
CA GLU A 265 19.74 10.62 17.59
C GLU A 265 18.31 10.15 17.92
N GLN A 266 17.57 9.65 16.93
CA GLN A 266 16.24 9.06 17.13
C GLN A 266 16.30 7.84 18.07
N GLU A 267 17.27 6.95 17.87
CA GLU A 267 17.44 5.73 18.67
C GLU A 267 17.83 6.06 20.12
N LYS A 268 18.72 7.03 20.33
CA LYS A 268 19.07 7.57 21.65
C LYS A 268 17.86 8.17 22.36
N LYS A 269 17.05 8.96 21.65
CA LYS A 269 15.81 9.57 22.17
C LYS A 269 14.75 8.51 22.52
N ALA A 270 14.65 7.43 21.74
CA ALA A 270 13.78 6.30 22.05
C ALA A 270 14.25 5.54 23.31
N LYS A 271 15.56 5.28 23.46
CA LYS A 271 16.16 4.67 24.66
C LYS A 271 15.95 5.54 25.91
N GLU A 272 16.04 6.86 25.78
CA GLU A 272 15.74 7.80 26.86
C GLU A 272 14.25 7.79 27.26
N ALA A 273 13.34 7.83 26.28
CA ALA A 273 11.90 7.72 26.54
C ALA A 273 11.51 6.37 27.19
N GLU A 274 12.15 5.26 26.81
CA GLU A 274 11.92 3.96 27.46
C GLU A 274 12.41 3.95 28.91
N LYS A 275 13.56 4.59 29.19
CA LYS A 275 14.09 4.77 30.55
C LYS A 275 13.15 5.61 31.41
N ASP A 276 12.61 6.71 30.88
CA ASP A 276 11.63 7.57 31.57
C ASP A 276 10.34 6.80 31.87
N MET A 277 9.82 6.05 30.89
CA MET A 277 8.64 5.17 31.08
C MET A 277 8.90 4.10 32.15
N ARG A 278 10.10 3.52 32.17
CA ARG A 278 10.53 2.55 33.19
C ARG A 278 10.64 3.18 34.58
N GLU A 279 11.11 4.42 34.67
CA GLU A 279 11.17 5.20 35.92
C GLU A 279 9.78 5.61 36.42
N ILE A 280 8.88 6.07 35.54
CA ILE A 280 7.47 6.34 35.88
C ILE A 280 6.81 5.06 36.42
N ALA A 281 6.99 3.93 35.74
CA ALA A 281 6.46 2.64 36.18
C ALA A 281 7.11 2.12 37.48
N ARG A 282 8.35 2.50 37.78
CA ARG A 282 9.01 2.24 39.08
C ARG A 282 8.40 3.12 40.17
N ARG A 283 8.25 4.43 39.93
CA ARG A 283 7.68 5.40 40.87
C ARG A 283 6.24 5.02 41.24
N ALA A 284 5.41 4.66 40.25
CA ALA A 284 4.04 4.19 40.49
C ALA A 284 3.96 2.90 41.34
N ARG A 285 4.90 1.95 41.15
CA ARG A 285 5.00 0.76 42.01
C ARG A 285 5.48 1.08 43.43
N GLU A 286 6.41 2.02 43.56
CA GLU A 286 6.94 2.50 44.85
C GLU A 286 5.85 3.23 45.66
N GLU A 287 5.08 4.08 44.98
CA GLU A 287 3.93 4.81 45.52
C GLU A 287 2.82 3.84 45.93
N HIS A 288 2.42 2.91 45.05
CA HIS A 288 1.46 1.86 45.41
C HIS A 288 1.91 1.06 46.63
N ARG A 289 3.19 0.66 46.71
CA ARG A 289 3.76 -0.02 47.88
C ARG A 289 3.69 0.83 49.14
N ARG A 290 3.97 2.14 49.05
CA ARG A 290 3.86 3.09 50.16
C ARG A 290 2.40 3.28 50.62
N SER A 291 1.46 3.46 49.70
CA SER A 291 0.03 3.56 50.03
C SER A 291 -0.50 2.27 50.66
N THR A 292 -0.10 1.09 50.16
CA THR A 292 -0.45 -0.19 50.79
C THR A 292 0.14 -0.30 52.20
N MET A 293 1.40 0.09 52.42
CA MET A 293 2.02 0.10 53.75
C MET A 293 1.36 1.10 54.71
N SER A 294 0.96 2.28 54.22
CA SER A 294 0.22 3.30 54.98
C SER A 294 -1.14 2.78 55.43
N LEU A 295 -1.91 2.17 54.52
CA LEU A 295 -3.19 1.54 54.83
C LEU A 295 -3.04 0.41 55.85
N THR A 296 -1.96 -0.40 55.80
CA THR A 296 -1.72 -1.40 56.85
C THR A 296 -1.36 -0.77 58.20
N HIS A 297 -0.71 0.40 58.23
CA HIS A 297 -0.40 1.09 59.49
C HIS A 297 -1.68 1.71 60.10
N GLU A 298 -2.50 2.38 59.29
CA GLU A 298 -3.78 2.96 59.71
C GLU A 298 -4.76 1.89 60.24
N VAL A 299 -4.83 0.72 59.60
CA VAL A 299 -5.68 -0.39 60.06
C VAL A 299 -5.16 -1.02 61.36
N ILE A 300 -3.84 -1.07 61.57
CA ILE A 300 -3.25 -1.53 62.84
C ILE A 300 -3.48 -0.50 63.96
N ASP A 301 -3.30 0.79 63.69
CA ASP A 301 -3.54 1.87 64.67
C ASP A 301 -5.04 2.01 65.03
N ALA A 302 -5.94 1.82 64.07
CA ALA A 302 -7.38 1.77 64.34
C ALA A 302 -7.77 0.55 65.18
N PHE A 303 -7.13 -0.60 64.95
CA PHE A 303 -7.38 -1.82 65.72
C PHE A 303 -6.84 -1.73 67.15
N THR A 304 -5.66 -1.14 67.37
CA THR A 304 -5.12 -0.91 68.72
C THR A 304 -5.94 0.13 69.50
N HIS A 305 -6.41 1.21 68.86
CA HIS A 305 -7.32 2.16 69.50
C HIS A 305 -8.70 1.56 69.82
N SER A 306 -9.25 0.69 68.95
CA SER A 306 -10.58 0.10 69.16
C SER A 306 -10.65 -0.92 70.30
N LEU A 307 -9.51 -1.44 70.78
CA LEU A 307 -9.44 -2.33 71.94
C LEU A 307 -9.41 -1.57 73.29
N GLN A 308 -9.19 -0.26 73.27
CA GLN A 308 -9.07 0.57 74.48
C GLN A 308 -10.43 1.06 75.03
N GLN A 309 -11.54 0.90 74.28
CA GLN A 309 -12.82 1.52 74.65
C GLN A 309 -14.05 0.66 74.28
N GLN A 310 -14.44 -0.24 75.19
CA GLN A 310 -15.76 -0.90 75.17
C GLN A 310 -16.48 -0.72 76.52
N SER A 311 -17.56 0.06 76.51
CA SER A 311 -18.63 -0.04 77.53
C SER A 311 -19.98 0.54 77.07
N ILE A 312 -20.98 -0.37 76.96
CA ILE A 312 -22.40 -0.18 77.32
C ILE A 312 -23.34 0.65 76.40
N ALA A 313 -24.10 -0.10 75.59
CA ALA A 313 -25.58 -0.12 75.43
C ALA A 313 -26.42 0.92 74.62
N ASP A 314 -27.53 0.35 74.12
CA ASP A 314 -28.85 0.88 73.71
C ASP A 314 -29.11 1.60 72.35
N ALA A 315 -30.30 1.30 71.81
CA ALA A 315 -30.98 1.85 70.61
C ALA A 315 -32.32 2.52 71.06
N PRO A 316 -33.20 3.15 70.23
CA PRO A 316 -33.29 3.31 68.74
C PRO A 316 -33.36 4.83 68.35
N PRO A 317 -34.01 5.37 67.27
CA PRO A 317 -34.75 4.82 66.12
C PRO A 317 -34.35 5.44 64.74
N VAL A 318 -35.31 5.55 63.79
CA VAL A 318 -35.13 5.94 62.37
C VAL A 318 -35.90 7.23 62.02
N PRO A 319 -35.41 8.06 61.08
CA PRO A 319 -36.30 8.74 60.11
C PRO A 319 -35.78 8.76 58.64
N ASP A 320 -36.45 9.55 57.78
CA ASP A 320 -36.80 9.22 56.39
C ASP A 320 -35.85 9.67 55.23
N LYS A 321 -36.30 9.40 53.99
CA LYS A 321 -35.59 9.40 52.70
C LYS A 321 -35.16 10.75 52.08
N ASN A 322 -34.29 10.61 51.07
CA ASN A 322 -33.95 11.51 49.96
C ASN A 322 -32.95 12.65 50.23
N THR A 323 -31.74 12.54 49.66
CA THR A 323 -31.25 13.35 48.52
C THR A 323 -29.93 12.73 48.01
N ALA A 324 -29.71 12.67 46.69
CA ALA A 324 -28.42 12.23 46.12
C ALA A 324 -27.40 13.38 46.15
N PRO A 325 -26.08 13.07 46.15
CA PRO A 325 -25.44 13.10 44.84
C PRO A 325 -24.53 11.91 44.56
N SER A 326 -24.34 11.68 43.25
CA SER A 326 -23.34 10.80 42.66
C SER A 326 -21.93 11.08 43.20
N THR A 327 -21.23 10.05 43.68
CA THR A 327 -20.00 9.50 43.06
C THR A 327 -19.30 8.53 44.01
N ASN A 328 -19.06 7.29 43.57
CA ASN A 328 -17.78 6.61 43.77
C ASN A 328 -17.70 5.32 42.95
N ASN A 329 -17.15 5.45 41.73
CA ASN A 329 -16.42 4.34 41.13
C ASN A 329 -15.08 4.23 41.84
N ASN A 330 -14.69 3.02 42.25
CA ASN A 330 -13.28 2.55 42.22
C ASN A 330 -13.21 1.06 42.54
N LEU A 331 -13.82 0.24 41.68
CA LEU A 331 -13.22 -1.07 41.40
C LEU A 331 -11.98 -0.84 40.51
N PRO A 332 -10.95 -1.69 40.60
CA PRO A 332 -9.82 -1.64 39.66
C PRO A 332 -10.32 -1.78 38.21
N PRO A 333 -9.53 -1.36 37.20
CA PRO A 333 -9.95 -1.44 35.81
C PRO A 333 -10.15 -2.89 35.39
N THR A 334 -11.38 -3.37 35.56
CA THR A 334 -11.83 -4.61 34.97
C THR A 334 -11.60 -4.46 33.46
N LYS A 335 -10.84 -5.40 32.89
CA LYS A 335 -10.92 -5.63 31.45
C LYS A 335 -12.41 -5.89 31.20
N LYS A 336 -13.14 -4.92 30.65
CA LYS A 336 -14.59 -5.04 30.41
C LYS A 336 -14.80 -6.40 29.77
N SER A 337 -15.44 -7.33 30.48
CA SER A 337 -15.61 -8.69 29.98
C SER A 337 -16.49 -8.60 28.75
N ARG A 338 -15.85 -8.65 27.58
CA ARG A 338 -16.55 -8.58 26.30
C ARG A 338 -17.61 -9.67 26.33
N PRO A 339 -18.88 -9.35 26.00
CA PRO A 339 -19.97 -10.31 26.14
C PRO A 339 -19.60 -11.63 25.47
N PRO A 340 -19.99 -12.78 26.06
CA PRO A 340 -19.66 -14.09 25.51
C PRO A 340 -20.10 -14.13 24.06
N ARG A 341 -19.23 -14.59 23.15
CA ARG A 341 -19.49 -14.60 21.71
C ARG A 341 -20.82 -15.29 21.40
N PRO A 342 -21.52 -14.92 20.32
CA PRO A 342 -22.68 -15.70 19.88
C PRO A 342 -22.29 -17.17 19.70
N MET A 343 -23.15 -18.08 20.13
CA MET A 343 -22.96 -19.53 20.03
C MET A 343 -23.63 -20.08 18.76
N CYS A 344 -24.70 -19.45 18.28
CA CYS A 344 -25.38 -19.82 17.05
C CYS A 344 -25.93 -18.62 16.25
N LYS A 345 -26.41 -18.89 15.02
CA LYS A 345 -27.03 -17.89 14.13
C LYS A 345 -28.24 -17.20 14.79
N ASN A 346 -29.02 -17.94 15.58
CA ASN A 346 -30.23 -17.42 16.22
C ASN A 346 -29.92 -16.34 17.27
N ASP A 347 -28.90 -16.53 18.10
CA ASP A 347 -28.50 -15.53 19.10
C ASP A 347 -28.17 -14.18 18.44
N VAL A 348 -27.53 -14.21 17.26
CA VAL A 348 -27.18 -13.02 16.47
C VAL A 348 -28.41 -12.35 15.86
N ILE A 349 -29.40 -13.12 15.43
CA ILE A 349 -30.70 -12.61 14.95
C ILE A 349 -31.44 -11.91 16.10
N GLU A 350 -31.51 -12.53 17.28
CA GLU A 350 -32.16 -11.96 18.47
C GLU A 350 -31.45 -10.69 18.95
N TRP A 351 -30.11 -10.70 19.01
CA TRP A 351 -29.33 -9.51 19.31
C TRP A 351 -29.59 -8.37 18.31
N PHE A 352 -29.63 -8.67 17.02
CA PHE A 352 -29.92 -7.67 16.00
C PHE A 352 -31.34 -7.09 16.17
N LYS A 353 -32.36 -7.96 16.35
CA LYS A 353 -33.76 -7.55 16.54
C LYS A 353 -33.95 -6.70 17.80
N ASN A 354 -33.29 -7.04 18.91
CA ASN A 354 -33.49 -6.40 20.21
C ASN A 354 -32.62 -5.15 20.43
N VAL A 355 -31.42 -5.09 19.86
CA VAL A 355 -30.44 -4.00 20.14
C VAL A 355 -30.21 -3.12 18.91
N GLU A 356 -29.99 -3.70 17.74
CA GLU A 356 -29.50 -2.99 16.56
C GLU A 356 -30.63 -2.43 15.67
N ARG A 357 -31.79 -3.11 15.61
CA ARG A 357 -33.01 -2.61 14.94
C ARG A 357 -33.42 -1.24 15.48
N ILE A 358 -33.34 -1.05 16.81
CA ILE A 358 -33.68 0.21 17.48
C ILE A 358 -32.70 1.34 17.10
N LYS A 359 -31.44 1.02 16.82
CA LYS A 359 -30.41 1.98 16.37
C LYS A 359 -30.50 2.33 14.87
N GLY A 360 -31.39 1.68 14.11
CA GLY A 360 -31.46 1.81 12.66
C GLY A 360 -30.30 1.17 11.91
N SER A 361 -29.60 0.19 12.50
CA SER A 361 -28.49 -0.49 11.82
C SER A 361 -28.98 -1.23 10.57
N GLY A 362 -28.32 -0.99 9.44
CA GLY A 362 -28.74 -1.51 8.13
C GLY A 362 -29.85 -0.70 7.44
N ILE A 363 -30.33 0.39 8.05
CA ILE A 363 -31.25 1.36 7.44
C ILE A 363 -30.43 2.59 7.00
N ASP A 364 -30.77 3.15 5.84
CA ASP A 364 -30.23 4.43 5.37
C ASP A 364 -30.90 5.60 6.13
N PRO A 365 -30.14 6.42 6.88
CA PRO A 365 -30.68 7.55 7.65
C PRO A 365 -31.45 8.58 6.82
N LEU A 366 -31.18 8.70 5.52
CA LEU A 366 -31.83 9.69 4.65
C LEU A 366 -33.16 9.20 4.10
N THR A 367 -33.26 7.92 3.73
CA THR A 367 -34.46 7.36 3.06
C THR A 367 -35.35 6.54 3.97
N GLY A 368 -34.88 6.15 5.17
CA GLY A 368 -35.62 5.29 6.11
C GLY A 368 -35.84 3.86 5.60
N LYS A 369 -35.22 3.49 4.47
CA LYS A 369 -35.28 2.15 3.87
C LYS A 369 -34.02 1.36 4.20
N THR A 370 -34.10 0.04 4.13
CA THR A 370 -32.92 -0.84 4.22
C THR A 370 -31.87 -0.41 3.20
N ALA A 371 -30.64 -0.17 3.66
CA ALA A 371 -29.57 0.33 2.83
C ALA A 371 -29.14 -0.71 1.77
N GLU A 372 -28.84 -0.26 0.54
CA GLU A 372 -28.51 -1.17 -0.58
C GLU A 372 -27.33 -2.11 -0.30
N TRP A 373 -26.42 -1.70 0.60
CA TRP A 373 -25.25 -2.48 1.01
C TRP A 373 -25.53 -3.48 2.13
N PHE A 374 -26.72 -3.52 2.73
CA PHE A 374 -27.02 -4.37 3.89
C PHE A 374 -27.63 -5.71 3.48
N HIS A 375 -26.97 -6.82 3.84
CA HIS A 375 -27.28 -8.18 3.37
C HIS A 375 -27.69 -9.14 4.49
N GLY A 376 -28.01 -8.64 5.69
CA GLY A 376 -28.46 -9.49 6.79
C GLY A 376 -27.45 -10.58 7.21
N VAL A 377 -27.94 -11.77 7.58
CA VAL A 377 -27.13 -12.86 8.14
C VAL A 377 -26.71 -13.87 7.06
N ILE A 378 -25.90 -13.41 6.09
CA ILE A 378 -25.34 -14.27 5.04
C ILE A 378 -23.97 -14.85 5.43
N SER A 379 -23.65 -16.03 4.88
CA SER A 379 -22.35 -16.65 5.13
C SER A 379 -21.21 -15.89 4.45
N ARG A 380 -19.97 -16.23 4.79
CA ARG A 380 -18.81 -15.71 4.08
C ARG A 380 -18.81 -16.13 2.60
N GLN A 381 -19.27 -17.34 2.29
CA GLN A 381 -19.22 -17.89 0.94
C GLN A 381 -20.19 -17.14 0.02
N ASP A 382 -21.44 -16.97 0.46
CA ASP A 382 -22.48 -16.25 -0.30
C ASP A 382 -22.05 -14.80 -0.58
N ALA A 383 -21.41 -14.15 0.41
CA ALA A 383 -20.84 -12.82 0.24
C ALA A 383 -19.70 -12.77 -0.80
N GLU A 384 -18.83 -13.79 -0.86
CA GLU A 384 -17.80 -13.89 -1.89
C GLU A 384 -18.40 -14.14 -3.28
N ASP A 385 -19.50 -14.90 -3.37
CA ASP A 385 -20.21 -15.19 -4.62
C ASP A 385 -21.03 -14.01 -5.15
N LEU A 386 -21.67 -13.22 -4.27
CA LEU A 386 -22.34 -11.97 -4.64
C LEU A 386 -21.36 -10.92 -5.19
N LEU A 387 -20.15 -10.87 -4.64
CA LEU A 387 -19.04 -9.99 -5.07
C LEU A 387 -18.23 -10.57 -6.24
N ARG A 388 -18.47 -11.83 -6.64
CA ARG A 388 -17.84 -12.46 -7.80
C ARG A 388 -18.25 -11.74 -9.08
N GLY A 389 -17.27 -11.44 -9.94
CA GLY A 389 -17.50 -10.69 -11.18
C GLY A 389 -17.88 -9.21 -10.98
N GLN A 390 -17.97 -8.70 -9.75
CA GLN A 390 -18.21 -7.27 -9.51
C GLN A 390 -16.92 -6.45 -9.66
N LYS A 391 -17.07 -5.15 -9.93
CA LYS A 391 -15.95 -4.20 -10.03
C LYS A 391 -15.22 -4.03 -8.70
N VAL A 392 -13.92 -3.73 -8.76
CA VAL A 392 -13.10 -3.40 -7.58
C VAL A 392 -13.70 -2.19 -6.88
N GLY A 393 -13.71 -2.19 -5.55
CA GLY A 393 -14.41 -1.17 -4.75
C GLY A 393 -15.86 -1.52 -4.40
N THR A 394 -16.39 -2.63 -4.91
CA THR A 394 -17.73 -3.12 -4.54
C THR A 394 -17.70 -3.77 -3.15
N TYR A 395 -18.69 -3.47 -2.31
CA TYR A 395 -18.77 -3.97 -0.94
C TYR A 395 -20.20 -4.31 -0.51
N LEU A 396 -20.30 -5.15 0.52
CA LEU A 396 -21.54 -5.40 1.26
C LEU A 396 -21.25 -5.52 2.75
N VAL A 397 -22.26 -5.29 3.57
CA VAL A 397 -22.21 -5.45 5.02
C VAL A 397 -23.18 -6.55 5.43
N ARG A 398 -22.66 -7.55 6.12
CA ARG A 398 -23.43 -8.68 6.67
C ARG A 398 -23.24 -8.75 8.17
N VAL A 399 -24.23 -9.26 8.89
CA VAL A 399 -24.13 -9.52 10.33
C VAL A 399 -23.18 -10.71 10.55
N SER A 400 -22.40 -10.69 11.62
CA SER A 400 -21.36 -11.68 11.88
C SER A 400 -21.82 -12.78 12.84
N GLU A 401 -21.70 -14.04 12.43
CA GLU A 401 -21.95 -15.20 13.31
C GLU A 401 -20.82 -15.44 14.35
N LYS A 402 -19.73 -14.66 14.33
CA LYS A 402 -18.53 -14.89 15.16
C LYS A 402 -18.27 -13.84 16.25
N VAL A 403 -18.97 -12.71 16.18
CA VAL A 403 -18.91 -11.58 17.12
C VAL A 403 -20.27 -10.88 17.12
N TRP A 404 -20.61 -10.22 18.21
CA TRP A 404 -21.69 -9.24 18.22
C TRP A 404 -21.26 -8.05 17.36
N GLY A 405 -21.79 -7.98 16.14
CA GLY A 405 -21.35 -7.01 15.15
C GLY A 405 -21.47 -7.51 13.72
N TYR A 406 -20.65 -6.93 12.85
CA TYR A 406 -20.82 -6.99 11.40
C TYR A 406 -19.53 -7.43 10.71
N THR A 407 -19.61 -7.69 9.41
CA THR A 407 -18.44 -7.88 8.56
C THR A 407 -18.67 -7.17 7.23
N ILE A 408 -17.79 -6.24 6.87
CA ILE A 408 -17.73 -5.71 5.51
C ILE A 408 -17.02 -6.74 4.64
N SER A 409 -17.68 -7.22 3.60
CA SER A 409 -17.05 -8.03 2.55
C SER A 409 -16.78 -7.13 1.35
N TYR A 410 -15.53 -7.12 0.87
CA TYR A 410 -15.01 -6.13 -0.06
C TYR A 410 -14.30 -6.79 -1.25
N LYS A 411 -14.67 -6.38 -2.47
CA LYS A 411 -14.02 -6.82 -3.71
C LYS A 411 -12.75 -6.01 -3.96
N ALA A 412 -11.60 -6.57 -3.57
CA ALA A 412 -10.29 -6.10 -4.01
C ALA A 412 -9.94 -6.70 -5.39
N ILE A 413 -8.82 -6.25 -5.97
CA ILE A 413 -8.32 -6.67 -7.29
C ILE A 413 -8.20 -8.21 -7.34
N GLU A 414 -7.31 -8.77 -6.53
CA GLU A 414 -6.94 -10.20 -6.56
C GLU A 414 -7.88 -11.11 -5.78
N ARG A 415 -8.53 -10.61 -4.72
CA ARG A 415 -9.31 -11.43 -3.77
C ARG A 415 -10.45 -10.66 -3.10
N CYS A 416 -11.37 -11.39 -2.50
CA CYS A 416 -12.25 -10.81 -1.49
C CYS A 416 -11.48 -10.55 -0.19
N LYS A 417 -11.75 -9.40 0.44
CA LYS A 417 -11.29 -9.04 1.78
C LYS A 417 -12.50 -8.96 2.72
N HIS A 418 -12.33 -9.31 3.98
CA HIS A 418 -13.39 -9.25 4.99
C HIS A 418 -12.88 -8.49 6.21
N PHE A 419 -13.56 -7.40 6.54
CA PHE A 419 -13.24 -6.55 7.67
C PHE A 419 -14.30 -6.73 8.75
N LEU A 420 -13.90 -7.30 9.88
CA LEU A 420 -14.79 -7.61 11.00
C LEU A 420 -15.01 -6.33 11.82
N ILE A 421 -16.27 -6.01 12.13
CA ILE A 421 -16.67 -4.88 12.96
C ILE A 421 -17.23 -5.44 14.26
N ASP A 422 -16.74 -4.96 15.39
CA ASP A 422 -17.27 -5.25 16.72
C ASP A 422 -18.21 -4.11 17.16
N THR A 423 -19.31 -4.47 17.82
CA THR A 423 -20.09 -3.50 18.60
C THR A 423 -19.63 -3.52 20.05
N LEU A 424 -19.09 -2.39 20.53
CA LEU A 424 -18.71 -2.23 21.92
C LEU A 424 -19.96 -2.07 22.82
N ASN A 425 -19.80 -2.34 24.11
CA ASN A 425 -20.89 -2.26 25.10
C ASN A 425 -21.48 -0.84 25.26
N ASP A 426 -20.79 0.20 24.79
CA ASP A 426 -21.27 1.59 24.74
C ASP A 426 -22.10 1.88 23.46
N GLY A 427 -22.34 0.87 22.63
CA GLY A 427 -23.10 0.96 21.40
C GLY A 427 -22.31 1.47 20.19
N THR A 428 -21.00 1.69 20.34
CA THR A 428 -20.13 2.15 19.25
C THR A 428 -19.58 1.02 18.39
N TYR A 429 -19.10 1.36 17.19
CA TYR A 429 -18.62 0.42 16.17
C TYR A 429 -17.13 0.63 15.92
N GLN A 430 -16.34 -0.45 15.95
CA GLN A 430 -14.91 -0.43 15.65
C GLN A 430 -14.49 -1.64 14.80
N PHE A 431 -13.52 -1.46 13.89
CA PHE A 431 -12.90 -2.58 13.20
C PHE A 431 -12.02 -3.41 14.13
N PHE A 432 -12.09 -4.73 13.99
CA PHE A 432 -11.40 -5.67 14.85
C PHE A 432 -9.90 -5.80 14.50
N GLY A 433 -9.03 -5.59 15.50
CA GLY A 433 -7.58 -5.83 15.39
C GLY A 433 -6.73 -4.62 14.99
N SER A 434 -7.34 -3.45 14.81
CA SER A 434 -6.65 -2.18 14.53
C SER A 434 -7.21 -1.07 15.42
N ASN A 435 -6.36 -0.16 15.91
CA ASN A 435 -6.77 1.04 16.65
C ASN A 435 -7.39 2.08 15.71
N GLN A 436 -8.43 1.68 14.98
CA GLN A 436 -9.18 2.53 14.07
C GLN A 436 -10.21 3.37 14.82
N LEU A 437 -10.64 4.42 14.14
CA LEU A 437 -11.64 5.37 14.64
C LEU A 437 -12.91 4.63 15.02
N VAL A 438 -13.44 5.00 16.18
CA VAL A 438 -14.68 4.48 16.73
C VAL A 438 -15.84 5.31 16.17
N HIS A 439 -16.83 4.65 15.57
CA HIS A 439 -17.99 5.30 14.97
C HIS A 439 -19.23 5.14 15.86
N LYS A 440 -20.13 6.14 15.84
CA LYS A 440 -21.39 6.11 16.61
C LYS A 440 -22.48 5.27 15.95
N ASN A 441 -22.48 5.22 14.62
CA ASN A 441 -23.48 4.54 13.80
C ASN A 441 -22.80 3.73 12.70
N LEU A 442 -23.40 2.61 12.30
CA LEU A 442 -22.88 1.77 11.22
C LEU A 442 -22.90 2.52 9.87
N ALA A 443 -23.93 3.33 9.61
CA ALA A 443 -24.02 4.16 8.41
C ALA A 443 -22.85 5.17 8.32
N ASP A 444 -22.55 5.88 9.41
CA ASP A 444 -21.41 6.83 9.48
C ASP A 444 -20.07 6.14 9.24
N MET A 445 -19.89 4.92 9.73
CA MET A 445 -18.68 4.11 9.47
C MET A 445 -18.55 3.82 7.98
N ILE A 446 -19.63 3.43 7.31
CA ILE A 446 -19.63 3.16 5.86
C ILE A 446 -19.37 4.44 5.06
N GLU A 447 -20.04 5.55 5.40
CA GLU A 447 -19.88 6.84 4.73
C GLU A 447 -18.44 7.36 4.82
N PHE A 448 -17.85 7.31 6.01
CA PHE A 448 -16.46 7.71 6.25
C PHE A 448 -15.48 6.90 5.38
N HIS A 449 -15.68 5.58 5.28
CA HIS A 449 -14.81 4.69 4.51
C HIS A 449 -15.08 4.68 3.00
N LYS A 450 -16.04 5.49 2.50
CA LYS A 450 -16.08 5.84 1.06
C LYS A 450 -14.94 6.77 0.66
N THR A 451 -14.48 7.61 1.59
CA THR A 451 -13.43 8.63 1.34
C THR A 451 -12.08 8.29 1.97
N LYS A 452 -12.06 7.55 3.08
CA LYS A 452 -10.82 7.14 3.76
C LYS A 452 -10.60 5.63 3.67
N PRO A 453 -9.38 5.14 3.37
CA PRO A 453 -9.12 3.70 3.27
C PRO A 453 -9.36 2.96 4.58
N ILE A 454 -9.88 1.73 4.50
CA ILE A 454 -10.10 0.87 5.68
C ILE A 454 -8.78 0.40 6.30
N SER A 455 -7.74 0.11 5.51
CA SER A 455 -6.43 -0.27 6.02
C SER A 455 -5.41 0.84 5.79
N GLY A 456 -4.53 1.13 6.76
CA GLY A 456 -3.47 2.12 6.58
C GLY A 456 -2.41 1.75 5.54
N ILE A 457 -2.31 0.46 5.19
CA ILE A 457 -1.40 -0.07 4.16
C ILE A 457 -2.14 -0.27 2.82
N GLY A 458 -3.47 -0.39 2.84
CA GLY A 458 -4.29 -0.68 1.69
C GLY A 458 -5.02 0.54 1.14
N LYS A 459 -5.49 0.46 -0.12
CA LYS A 459 -6.30 1.50 -0.77
C LYS A 459 -7.77 1.09 -0.86
N GLU A 460 -8.29 0.36 0.14
CA GLU A 460 -9.68 -0.12 0.13
C GLU A 460 -10.67 0.99 0.51
N LEU A 461 -11.32 1.55 -0.51
CA LEU A 461 -12.41 2.53 -0.39
C LEU A 461 -13.76 1.88 -0.72
N LEU A 462 -14.79 2.20 0.05
CA LEU A 462 -16.14 1.68 -0.11
C LEU A 462 -16.89 2.40 -1.24
N LEU A 463 -16.47 2.16 -2.48
CA LEU A 463 -16.94 2.91 -3.65
C LEU A 463 -18.37 2.54 -4.08
N HIS A 464 -18.74 1.25 -4.03
CA HIS A 464 -19.97 0.78 -4.66
C HIS A 464 -20.73 -0.21 -3.77
N PRO A 465 -21.98 0.10 -3.34
CA PRO A 465 -22.80 -0.86 -2.61
C PRO A 465 -23.18 -2.02 -3.55
N CYS A 466 -22.96 -3.26 -3.11
CA CYS A 466 -23.47 -4.44 -3.79
C CYS A 466 -24.96 -4.54 -3.48
N LYS A 467 -25.82 -4.41 -4.49
CA LYS A 467 -27.27 -4.59 -4.30
C LYS A 467 -27.59 -6.06 -4.03
N GLN A 468 -28.70 -6.29 -3.32
CA GLN A 468 -29.27 -7.63 -3.14
C GLN A 468 -29.76 -8.19 -4.48
N LYS A 469 -29.72 -9.52 -4.59
CA LYS A 469 -30.16 -10.28 -5.78
C LYS A 469 -31.17 -11.37 -5.45
N SER A 470 -31.35 -11.67 -4.17
CA SER A 470 -32.26 -12.70 -3.65
C SER A 470 -33.68 -12.16 -3.52
N ASP A 471 -34.66 -13.00 -3.86
CA ASP A 471 -36.07 -12.81 -3.52
C ASP A 471 -36.56 -14.08 -2.80
N PRO A 472 -36.93 -14.02 -1.50
CA PRO A 472 -36.98 -12.84 -0.64
C PRO A 472 -35.58 -12.25 -0.32
N PRO A 473 -35.49 -10.97 0.11
CA PRO A 473 -34.23 -10.30 0.42
C PRO A 473 -33.45 -10.94 1.57
N ASP A 474 -32.11 -10.88 1.50
CA ASP A 474 -31.21 -11.54 2.48
C ASP A 474 -31.33 -11.02 3.93
N TYR A 475 -31.94 -9.84 4.14
CA TYR A 475 -32.24 -9.28 5.46
C TYR A 475 -33.64 -9.65 5.98
N ALA A 476 -34.46 -10.42 5.24
CA ALA A 476 -35.86 -10.65 5.59
C ALA A 476 -36.03 -11.23 7.00
N GLU A 477 -35.19 -12.20 7.40
CA GLU A 477 -35.18 -12.82 8.73
C GLU A 477 -34.99 -11.80 9.89
N LEU A 478 -34.40 -10.63 9.61
CA LEU A 478 -34.09 -9.58 10.59
C LEU A 478 -35.19 -8.52 10.72
N PHE A 479 -35.91 -8.24 9.63
CA PHE A 479 -36.94 -7.19 9.58
C PHE A 479 -38.37 -7.70 9.48
N GLN A 480 -38.59 -9.00 9.31
CA GLN A 480 -39.90 -9.63 9.44
C GLN A 480 -40.49 -9.30 10.81
N GLU A 481 -41.64 -8.62 10.80
CA GLU A 481 -42.52 -8.51 11.95
C GLU A 481 -43.15 -9.88 12.18
N GLU A 482 -43.23 -10.28 13.46
CA GLU A 482 -44.09 -11.39 13.85
C GLU A 482 -45.53 -10.91 13.70
N ASP A 483 -46.10 -11.17 12.52
CA ASP A 483 -47.49 -10.86 12.20
C ASP A 483 -48.41 -11.68 13.10
N ARG A 484 -48.74 -11.06 14.24
CA ARG A 484 -49.99 -11.17 14.99
C ARG A 484 -50.44 -12.59 15.37
N ILE A 485 -50.38 -12.82 16.68
CA ILE A 485 -51.30 -13.73 17.37
C ILE A 485 -52.76 -13.31 17.07
N THR A 486 -53.40 -13.85 16.04
CA THR A 486 -54.86 -14.02 15.95
C THR A 486 -55.24 -15.04 14.87
N THR A 487 -55.66 -16.23 15.28
CA THR A 487 -56.78 -17.07 14.75
C THR A 487 -56.60 -18.50 15.28
N PHE A 488 -57.71 -19.19 15.57
CA PHE A 488 -57.82 -20.38 16.44
C PHE A 488 -57.62 -20.03 17.93
N LEU A 489 -58.64 -20.07 18.80
CA LEU A 489 -60.00 -20.61 18.71
C LEU A 489 -61.05 -19.60 19.20
#